data_AF-A0AAD6JIY3-F1
#
_entry.id   AF-A0AAD6JIY3-F1
#
_cell.length_a   1.000
_cell.length_b   1.000
_cell.length_c   1.000
_cell.angle_alpha   90.00
_cell.angle_beta   90.00
_cell.angle_gamma   90.00
#
_symmetry.space_group_name_H-M   'P 1'
#
loop_
_entity.id
_entity.type
_entity.pdbx_description
1 polymer ?
#
loop_
_entity_poly.entity_id
_entity_poly.type
_entity_poly.pdbx_seq_one_letter_code
_entity_poly.pdbx_strand_id
1 'polypeptide(L)'
;MPLLFPGTESVWNAYSIASDADLIAEQEIWAAVDPNARNETFNIHNGDVFLSGSICGIKILAEQFGIEKYGLPESGKKVSLTELMKDKGAVWEKIVKDNQLLPNKLEEVGVWWFADFVLGAESIISCMNKSKEHGFLGFRNSKNSLISWVDKLKAHKIVP
;
A
#
# COMPACT_ATOMS: atom_id res chain seq x y z
N MET A 1 20.41 -3.46 5.03
CA MET A 1 19.82 -4.43 4.08
C MET A 1 19.07 -3.63 3.02
N PRO A 2 19.20 -3.93 1.72
CA PRO A 2 18.46 -3.19 0.71
C PRO A 2 16.95 -3.45 0.80
N LEU A 3 16.12 -2.45 0.51
CA LEU A 3 14.68 -2.60 0.33
C LEU A 3 14.39 -3.04 -1.12
N LEU A 4 14.26 -4.35 -1.32
CA LEU A 4 14.07 -4.94 -2.65
C LEU A 4 12.59 -5.09 -2.99
N PHE A 5 12.23 -4.81 -4.23
CA PHE A 5 10.89 -5.04 -4.76
C PHE A 5 10.58 -6.53 -4.88
N PRO A 6 9.49 -7.02 -4.28
CA PRO A 6 9.10 -8.43 -4.32
C PRO A 6 8.29 -8.82 -5.58
N GLY A 7 8.24 -7.94 -6.58
CA GLY A 7 7.56 -8.16 -7.85
C GLY A 7 8.50 -8.36 -9.03
N THR A 8 7.93 -8.42 -10.24
CA THR A 8 8.68 -8.50 -11.50
C THR A 8 9.03 -7.10 -12.02
N GLU A 9 9.97 -7.03 -12.96
CA GLU A 9 10.28 -5.80 -13.69
C GLU A 9 9.07 -5.26 -14.47
N SER A 10 8.20 -6.13 -14.99
CA SER A 10 6.96 -5.71 -15.65
C SER A 10 6.02 -4.97 -14.70
N VAL A 11 5.79 -5.49 -13.48
CA VAL A 11 4.97 -4.81 -12.47
C VAL A 11 5.65 -3.53 -12.00
N TRP A 12 6.97 -3.54 -11.85
CA TRP A 12 7.74 -2.35 -11.46
C TRP A 12 7.53 -1.17 -12.43
N ASN A 13 7.42 -1.45 -13.72
CA ASN A 13 7.19 -0.45 -14.76
C ASN A 13 5.70 -0.22 -15.10
N ALA A 14 4.78 -0.97 -14.49
CA ALA A 14 3.34 -0.84 -14.75
C ALA A 14 2.71 0.31 -13.95
N TYR A 15 1.64 0.87 -14.50
CA TYR A 15 0.75 1.79 -13.78
C TYR A 15 -0.17 1.02 -12.83
N SER A 16 -0.35 1.54 -11.62
CA SER A 16 -1.19 1.02 -10.56
C SER A 16 -2.12 2.08 -10.01
N ILE A 17 -3.20 1.60 -9.41
CA ILE A 17 -4.14 2.39 -8.62
C ILE A 17 -4.11 1.90 -7.17
N ALA A 18 -4.55 2.77 -6.25
CA ALA A 18 -4.78 2.43 -4.86
C ALA A 18 -6.07 3.08 -4.38
N SER A 19 -6.61 2.57 -3.28
CA SER A 19 -7.84 3.06 -2.67
C SER A 19 -7.53 3.39 -1.22
N ASP A 20 -7.46 4.68 -0.91
CA ASP A 20 -7.28 5.20 0.43
C ASP A 20 -8.48 4.81 1.32
N ALA A 21 -8.21 4.34 2.54
CA ALA A 21 -9.26 3.82 3.41
C ALA A 21 -10.24 4.91 3.89
N ASP A 22 -9.78 6.15 4.06
CA ASP A 22 -10.66 7.26 4.42
C ASP A 22 -11.53 7.65 3.21
N LEU A 23 -10.98 7.61 1.99
CA LEU A 23 -11.76 7.82 0.76
C LEU A 23 -12.80 6.73 0.52
N ILE A 24 -12.47 5.47 0.82
CA ILE A 24 -13.43 4.35 0.77
C ILE A 24 -14.58 4.64 1.74
N ALA A 25 -14.28 5.00 2.99
CA ALA A 25 -15.29 5.34 3.99
C ALA A 25 -16.17 6.53 3.54
N GLU A 26 -15.57 7.56 2.95
CA GLU A 26 -16.30 8.69 2.35
C GLU A 26 -17.28 8.23 1.26
N GLN A 27 -16.87 7.33 0.38
CA GLN A 27 -17.75 6.82 -0.68
C GLN A 27 -18.87 5.94 -0.14
N GLU A 28 -18.60 5.10 0.86
CA GLU A 28 -19.63 4.30 1.54
C GLU A 28 -20.66 5.19 2.24
N ILE A 29 -20.21 6.24 2.94
CA ILE A 29 -21.09 7.22 3.58
C ILE A 29 -21.92 7.95 2.51
N TRP A 30 -21.29 8.42 1.44
CA TRP A 30 -21.98 9.05 0.31
C TRP A 30 -23.07 8.12 -0.24
N ALA A 31 -22.74 6.85 -0.50
CA ALA A 31 -23.67 5.88 -1.05
C ALA A 31 -24.85 5.58 -0.11
N ALA A 32 -24.64 5.67 1.20
CA ALA A 32 -25.68 5.47 2.20
C ALA A 32 -26.68 6.64 2.28
N VAL A 33 -26.26 7.86 1.98
CA VAL A 33 -27.08 9.07 2.19
C VAL A 33 -27.61 9.71 0.92
N ASP A 34 -26.90 9.57 -0.21
CA ASP A 34 -27.25 10.22 -1.47
C ASP A 34 -28.26 9.39 -2.28
N PRO A 35 -29.45 9.93 -2.61
CA PRO A 35 -30.43 9.22 -3.44
C PRO A 35 -29.89 8.77 -4.81
N ASN A 36 -28.92 9.49 -5.39
CA ASN A 36 -28.33 9.17 -6.69
C ASN A 36 -27.42 7.93 -6.65
N ALA A 37 -27.05 7.46 -5.45
CA ALA A 37 -26.17 6.31 -5.26
C ALA A 37 -26.91 5.01 -4.89
N ARG A 38 -28.23 5.06 -4.70
CA ARG A 38 -29.02 3.91 -4.21
C ARG A 38 -29.10 2.80 -5.25
N ASN A 39 -28.99 1.56 -4.79
CA ASN A 39 -29.13 0.34 -5.60
C ASN A 39 -28.11 0.26 -6.75
N GLU A 40 -26.95 0.90 -6.60
CA GLU A 40 -25.89 0.93 -7.60
C GLU A 40 -24.63 0.24 -7.10
N THR A 41 -23.84 -0.26 -8.04
CA THR A 41 -22.47 -0.73 -7.80
C THR A 41 -21.48 0.31 -8.30
N PHE A 42 -20.49 0.67 -7.48
CA PHE A 42 -19.46 1.64 -7.82
C PHE A 42 -18.06 1.07 -7.57
N ASN A 43 -17.12 1.40 -8.45
CA ASN A 43 -15.71 1.21 -8.16
C ASN A 43 -15.24 2.29 -7.17
N ILE A 44 -14.10 2.01 -6.52
CA ILE A 44 -13.38 2.97 -5.69
C ILE A 44 -11.87 2.88 -5.91
N HIS A 45 -11.27 4.00 -6.28
CA HIS A 45 -9.84 4.25 -6.19
C HIS A 45 -9.59 5.76 -6.11
N ASN A 46 -8.35 6.13 -5.82
CA ASN A 46 -7.94 7.50 -5.52
C ASN A 46 -8.16 8.53 -6.65
N GLY A 47 -8.49 8.10 -7.86
CA GLY A 47 -8.70 8.96 -9.02
C GLY A 47 -7.42 9.32 -9.78
N ASP A 48 -6.25 8.83 -9.35
CA ASP A 48 -4.96 8.93 -10.03
C ASP A 48 -4.35 7.53 -10.30
N VAL A 49 -3.22 7.51 -11.02
CA VAL A 49 -2.38 6.32 -11.25
C VAL A 49 -0.95 6.62 -10.84
N PHE A 50 -0.17 5.60 -10.48
CA PHE A 50 1.25 5.71 -10.17
C PHE A 50 2.04 4.55 -10.74
N LEU A 51 3.34 4.72 -10.98
CA LEU A 51 4.22 3.60 -11.36
C LEU A 51 4.48 2.73 -10.12
N SER A 52 4.21 1.43 -10.22
CA SER A 52 4.22 0.53 -9.05
C SER A 52 5.60 0.41 -8.42
N GLY A 53 6.63 0.31 -9.28
CA GLY A 53 8.00 0.12 -8.84
C GLY A 53 8.80 1.41 -8.78
N SER A 54 8.75 2.22 -9.85
CA SER A 54 9.48 3.48 -9.86
C SER A 54 8.67 4.62 -9.24
N ILE A 55 9.31 5.32 -8.30
CA ILE A 55 8.91 6.61 -7.73
C ILE A 55 7.85 6.60 -6.60
N CYS A 56 6.82 5.73 -6.59
CA CYS A 56 5.74 5.89 -5.59
C CYS A 56 5.75 4.90 -4.42
N GLY A 57 5.96 3.59 -4.61
CA GLY A 57 5.92 2.64 -3.48
C GLY A 57 7.24 2.57 -2.71
N ILE A 58 8.19 1.82 -3.27
CA ILE A 58 9.47 1.51 -2.59
C ILE A 58 10.34 2.72 -2.35
N LYS A 59 10.39 3.67 -3.28
CA LYS A 59 11.16 4.90 -3.08
C LYS A 59 10.63 5.70 -1.88
N ILE A 60 9.31 5.89 -1.78
CA ILE A 60 8.69 6.60 -0.67
C ILE A 60 8.94 5.86 0.64
N LEU A 61 8.75 4.53 0.66
CA LEU A 61 9.06 3.73 1.85
C LEU A 61 10.54 3.84 2.24
N ALA A 62 11.46 3.78 1.28
CA ALA A 62 12.88 3.94 1.54
C ALA A 62 13.20 5.32 2.13
N GLU A 63 12.64 6.40 1.57
CA GLU A 63 12.78 7.76 2.11
C GLU A 63 12.19 7.88 3.52
N GLN A 64 11.00 7.32 3.75
CA GLN A 64 10.31 7.34 5.05
C GLN A 64 11.05 6.60 6.16
N PHE A 65 11.82 5.56 5.82
CA PHE A 65 12.59 4.75 6.77
C PHE A 65 14.11 4.98 6.69
N GLY A 66 14.58 5.97 5.92
CA GLY A 66 16.00 6.29 5.79
C GLY A 66 16.85 5.18 5.16
N ILE A 67 16.29 4.40 4.23
CA ILE A 67 16.95 3.28 3.57
C ILE A 67 17.62 3.76 2.27
N GLU A 68 18.96 3.73 2.22
CA GLU A 68 19.71 4.21 1.05
C GLU A 68 19.62 3.28 -0.17
N LYS A 69 19.66 1.96 0.06
CA LYS A 69 19.67 0.96 -1.01
C LYS A 69 18.28 0.40 -1.21
N TYR A 70 17.66 0.69 -2.34
CA TYR A 70 16.35 0.16 -2.71
C TYR A 70 16.24 -0.04 -4.22
N GLY A 71 15.35 -0.93 -4.66
CA GLY A 71 15.13 -1.16 -6.09
C GLY A 71 14.71 -2.57 -6.46
N LEU A 72 14.88 -2.91 -7.73
CA LEU A 72 14.71 -4.27 -8.24
C LEU A 72 15.89 -5.18 -7.81
N PRO A 73 15.66 -6.48 -7.59
CA PRO A 73 16.74 -7.44 -7.37
C PRO A 73 17.67 -7.53 -8.60
N GLU A 74 18.98 -7.42 -8.40
CA GLU A 74 19.99 -7.45 -9.48
C GLU A 74 19.97 -8.75 -10.30
N SER A 75 19.55 -9.87 -9.68
CA SER A 75 19.60 -11.19 -10.32
C SER A 75 18.37 -11.54 -11.16
N GLY A 76 17.41 -10.62 -11.32
CA GLY A 76 16.11 -10.88 -11.97
C GLY A 76 15.26 -11.96 -11.28
N LYS A 77 15.67 -12.43 -10.10
CA LYS A 77 14.95 -13.44 -9.32
C LYS A 77 13.85 -12.77 -8.53
N LYS A 78 12.63 -13.32 -8.64
CA LYS A 78 11.50 -12.88 -7.82
C LYS A 78 11.85 -13.08 -6.33
N VAL A 79 11.67 -12.02 -5.56
CA VAL A 79 11.81 -12.06 -4.10
C VAL A 79 10.43 -12.33 -3.51
N SER A 80 10.32 -13.32 -2.62
CA SER A 80 9.10 -13.52 -1.82
C SER A 80 9.32 -12.90 -0.44
N LEU A 81 8.48 -11.94 -0.07
CA LEU A 81 8.45 -11.40 1.28
C LEU A 81 8.06 -12.49 2.28
N THR A 82 7.17 -13.41 1.90
CA THR A 82 6.78 -14.54 2.74
C THR A 82 7.99 -15.36 3.16
N GLU A 83 8.84 -15.75 2.20
CA GLU A 83 10.07 -16.50 2.50
C GLU A 83 11.13 -15.66 3.24
N LEU A 84 11.27 -14.37 2.91
CA LEU A 84 12.24 -13.50 3.58
C LEU A 84 11.90 -13.23 5.05
N MET A 85 10.61 -13.16 5.37
CA MET A 85 10.13 -12.73 6.69
C MET A 85 9.80 -13.89 7.64
N LYS A 86 9.74 -15.14 7.15
CA LYS A 86 9.31 -16.31 7.95
C LYS A 86 10.06 -16.49 9.29
N ASP A 87 11.36 -16.21 9.31
CA ASP A 87 12.22 -16.40 10.48
C ASP A 87 12.57 -15.07 11.18
N LYS A 88 11.79 -14.00 10.94
CA LYS A 88 12.09 -12.64 11.44
C LYS A 88 11.32 -12.25 12.71
N GLY A 89 10.55 -13.16 13.30
CA GLY A 89 9.80 -12.91 14.54
C GLY A 89 10.66 -12.33 15.66
N ALA A 90 11.78 -12.99 16.01
CA ALA A 90 12.68 -12.50 17.06
C ALA A 90 13.34 -11.15 16.73
N VAL A 91 13.57 -10.85 15.44
CA VAL A 91 14.08 -9.54 15.01
C VAL A 91 13.03 -8.46 15.24
N TRP A 92 11.77 -8.75 14.89
CA TRP A 92 10.65 -7.84 15.11
C TRP A 92 10.41 -7.56 16.61
N GLU A 93 10.43 -8.60 17.45
CA GLU A 93 10.31 -8.45 18.91
C GLU A 93 11.38 -7.51 19.48
N LYS A 94 12.62 -7.61 18.98
CA LYS A 94 13.69 -6.69 19.36
C LYS A 94 13.40 -5.26 18.89
N ILE A 95 12.92 -5.07 17.66
CA ILE A 95 12.54 -3.75 17.13
C ILE A 95 11.43 -3.13 17.98
N VAL A 96 10.39 -3.90 18.33
CA VAL A 96 9.29 -3.46 19.19
C VAL A 96 9.80 -3.00 20.55
N LYS A 97 10.68 -3.78 21.18
CA LYS A 97 11.26 -3.46 22.48
C LYS A 97 12.13 -2.20 22.41
N ASP A 98 13.06 -2.14 21.47
CA ASP A 98 14.05 -1.06 21.37
C ASP A 98 13.39 0.30 21.03
N ASN A 99 12.31 0.29 20.25
CA ASN A 99 11.60 1.50 19.81
C ASN A 99 10.31 1.79 20.62
N GLN A 100 10.01 1.00 21.66
CA GLN A 100 8.82 1.14 22.51
C GLN A 100 7.51 1.15 21.70
N LEU A 101 7.40 0.23 20.75
CA LEU A 101 6.25 0.05 19.89
C LEU A 101 5.12 -0.71 20.62
N LEU A 102 3.94 -0.74 20.01
CA LEU A 102 2.85 -1.62 20.45
C LEU A 102 3.31 -3.09 20.40
N PRO A 103 2.97 -3.91 21.42
CA PRO A 103 3.46 -5.28 21.56
C PRO A 103 2.71 -6.25 20.63
N ASN A 104 2.92 -6.09 19.32
CA ASN A 104 2.32 -6.92 18.28
C ASN A 104 3.33 -7.92 17.73
N LYS A 105 2.87 -9.10 17.36
CA LYS A 105 3.70 -10.10 16.67
C LYS A 105 3.88 -9.74 15.20
N LEU A 106 4.93 -10.26 14.57
CA LEU A 106 5.25 -9.93 13.18
C LEU A 106 4.13 -10.34 12.22
N GLU A 107 3.51 -11.50 12.46
CA GLU A 107 2.41 -12.06 11.68
C GLU A 107 1.08 -11.28 11.82
N GLU A 108 0.94 -10.45 12.86
CA GLU A 108 -0.26 -9.63 13.09
C GLU A 108 -0.20 -8.32 12.29
N VAL A 109 1.01 -7.82 12.01
CA VAL A 109 1.24 -6.56 11.30
C VAL A 109 1.81 -6.75 9.88
N GLY A 110 2.35 -7.94 9.59
CA GLY A 110 3.01 -8.29 8.35
C GLY A 110 2.25 -9.37 7.58
N VAL A 111 1.37 -8.95 6.68
CA VAL A 111 0.61 -9.87 5.81
C VAL A 111 1.38 -10.14 4.51
N TRP A 112 2.48 -10.90 4.62
CA TRP A 112 3.48 -11.05 3.53
C TRP A 112 2.95 -11.71 2.27
N TRP A 113 2.10 -12.73 2.41
CA TRP A 113 1.50 -13.42 1.25
C TRP A 113 0.65 -12.47 0.40
N PHE A 114 -0.03 -11.52 1.06
CA PHE A 114 -0.87 -10.54 0.38
C PHE A 114 -0.01 -9.54 -0.40
N ALA A 115 1.09 -9.08 0.19
CA ALA A 115 2.06 -8.23 -0.50
C ALA A 115 2.69 -8.96 -1.72
N ASP A 116 3.06 -10.24 -1.57
CA ASP A 116 3.58 -11.07 -2.66
C ASP A 116 2.56 -11.26 -3.79
N PHE A 117 1.27 -11.37 -3.45
CA PHE A 117 0.17 -11.47 -4.41
C PHE A 117 -0.05 -10.14 -5.16
N VAL A 118 -0.24 -9.03 -4.44
CA VAL A 118 -0.53 -7.72 -5.03
C VAL A 118 0.64 -7.20 -5.87
N LEU A 119 1.88 -7.33 -5.38
CA LEU A 119 3.08 -6.86 -6.09
C LEU A 119 3.57 -7.83 -7.15
N GLY A 120 3.07 -9.06 -7.15
CA GLY A 120 3.37 -10.09 -8.14
C GLY A 120 2.37 -10.17 -9.29
N ALA A 121 1.21 -9.53 -9.18
CA ALA A 121 0.16 -9.54 -10.19
C ALA A 121 0.26 -8.33 -11.12
N GLU A 122 -0.20 -8.49 -12.36
CA GLU A 122 -0.40 -7.34 -13.25
C GLU A 122 -1.47 -6.41 -12.66
N SER A 123 -1.19 -5.11 -12.77
CA SER A 123 -2.10 -4.09 -12.27
C SER A 123 -3.39 -4.04 -13.09
N ILE A 124 -4.53 -4.02 -12.40
CA ILE A 124 -5.86 -3.84 -12.97
C ILE A 124 -6.32 -2.43 -12.63
N ILE A 125 -6.50 -1.60 -13.66
CA ILE A 125 -7.00 -0.23 -13.51
C ILE A 125 -8.52 -0.25 -13.68
N SER A 126 -9.24 0.17 -12.64
CA SER A 126 -10.68 0.35 -12.68
C SER A 126 -11.07 1.78 -13.07
N CYS A 127 -12.36 2.04 -13.27
CA CYS A 127 -12.87 3.34 -13.73
C CYS A 127 -13.80 3.98 -12.68
N MET A 128 -13.52 5.25 -12.35
CA MET A 128 -14.32 6.06 -11.41
C MET A 128 -15.41 6.91 -12.09
N ASN A 129 -15.59 6.81 -13.41
CA ASN A 129 -16.53 7.69 -14.13
C ASN A 129 -17.94 7.59 -13.57
N LYS A 130 -18.45 6.37 -13.34
CA LYS A 130 -19.79 6.16 -12.78
C LYS A 130 -19.98 6.86 -11.44
N SER A 131 -19.01 6.75 -10.52
CA SER A 131 -19.07 7.43 -9.22
C SER A 131 -19.13 8.95 -9.39
N LYS A 132 -18.30 9.51 -10.29
CA LYS A 132 -18.26 10.96 -10.58
C LYS A 132 -19.55 11.46 -11.24
N GLU A 133 -20.08 10.70 -12.20
CA GLU A 133 -21.33 11.00 -12.90
C GLU A 133 -22.53 10.98 -11.95
N HIS A 134 -22.46 10.18 -10.88
CA HIS A 134 -23.47 10.13 -9.82
C HIS A 134 -23.21 11.14 -8.69
N GLY A 135 -22.14 11.94 -8.75
CA GLY A 135 -21.86 13.05 -7.83
C GLY A 135 -20.75 12.80 -6.80
N PHE A 136 -20.14 11.62 -6.77
CA PHE A 136 -18.97 11.37 -5.91
C PHE A 136 -17.69 11.91 -6.56
N LEU A 137 -17.25 13.08 -6.07
CA LEU A 137 -16.04 13.77 -6.56
C LEU A 137 -14.84 13.63 -5.60
N GLY A 138 -14.93 12.74 -4.62
CA GLY A 138 -13.83 12.42 -3.72
C GLY A 138 -12.63 11.86 -4.47
N PHE A 139 -11.44 12.34 -4.13
CA PHE A 139 -10.18 11.84 -4.68
C PHE A 139 -9.07 11.95 -3.63
N ARG A 140 -7.95 11.28 -3.87
CA ARG A 140 -6.72 11.41 -3.08
C ARG A 140 -5.52 11.41 -4.02
N ASN A 141 -4.46 12.12 -3.65
CA ASN A 141 -3.17 11.92 -4.29
C ASN A 141 -2.53 10.66 -3.68
N SER A 142 -2.33 9.61 -4.48
CA SER A 142 -1.87 8.30 -3.99
C SER A 142 -0.51 8.35 -3.29
N LYS A 143 0.41 9.22 -3.74
CA LYS A 143 1.70 9.44 -3.09
C LYS A 143 1.53 10.04 -1.69
N ASN A 144 0.74 11.11 -1.57
CA ASN A 144 0.50 11.76 -0.27
C ASN A 144 -0.28 10.86 0.67
N SER A 145 -1.24 10.10 0.14
CA SER A 145 -1.98 9.05 0.85
C SER A 145 -1.00 8.03 1.46
N LEU A 146 -0.09 7.45 0.68
CA LEU A 146 0.89 6.50 1.20
C LEU A 146 1.74 7.07 2.34
N ILE A 147 2.23 8.30 2.18
CA ILE A 147 3.00 9.00 3.23
C ILE A 147 2.14 9.15 4.50
N SER A 148 0.91 9.65 4.35
CA SER A 148 -0.04 9.83 5.46
C SER A 148 -0.31 8.52 6.21
N TRP A 149 -0.49 7.40 5.50
CA TRP A 149 -0.68 6.10 6.13
C TRP A 149 0.56 5.61 6.88
N VAL A 150 1.76 5.81 6.32
CA VAL A 150 3.02 5.51 7.03
C VAL A 150 3.17 6.37 8.28
N ASP A 151 2.91 7.67 8.19
CA ASP A 151 2.96 8.59 9.33
C ASP A 151 1.94 8.22 10.41
N LYS A 152 0.74 7.77 10.02
CA LYS A 152 -0.29 7.27 10.95
C LYS A 152 0.17 6.02 11.69
N LEU A 153 0.82 5.07 11.00
CA LEU A 153 1.40 3.87 11.63
C LEU A 153 2.50 4.24 12.64
N LYS A 154 3.37 5.21 12.31
CA LYS A 154 4.40 5.74 13.21
C LYS A 154 3.79 6.42 14.43
N ALA A 155 2.80 7.29 14.22
CA ALA A 155 2.10 7.99 15.29
C ALA A 155 1.38 7.03 16.25
N HIS A 156 0.91 5.89 15.75
CA HIS A 156 0.29 4.83 16.54
C HIS A 156 1.30 3.82 17.10
N LYS A 157 2.61 4.07 16.92
CA LYS A 157 3.71 3.21 17.38
C LYS A 157 3.59 1.76 16.90
N ILE A 158 3.09 1.54 15.69
CA ILE A 158 3.06 0.21 15.06
C ILE A 158 4.42 -0.10 14.42
N VAL A 159 5.04 0.92 13.83
CA VAL A 159 6.40 0.91 13.27
C VAL A 159 7.20 2.08 13.85
N PRO A 160 8.54 2.04 13.83
CA PRO A 160 9.39 3.16 14.23
C PRO A 160 9.20 4.41 13.37
#